data_AF-A0A2T9X3Y6-F1
#
_entry.id   AF-A0A2T9X3Y6-F1
#
_cell.length_a   1.000
_cell.length_b   1.000
_cell.length_c   1.000
_cell.angle_alpha   90.00
_cell.angle_beta   90.00
_cell.angle_gamma   90.00
#
_symmetry.space_group_name_H-M   'P 1'
#
loop_
_entity.id
_entity.type
_entity.pdbx_description
1 polymer ?
#
loop_
_entity_poly.entity_id
_entity_poly.type
_entity_poly.pdbx_seq_one_letter_code
_entity_poly.pdbx_strand_id
1 'polypeptide(L)'
;MNPKIEEKIAQMRCENRPVKQIAKKLGVNRDDIEAVIKKWISYTDEYLKELVKNRKVKNSKADPGFIVNVTTSVEELLKNDDVLDYIALHMSDYHDRLMDCIRYKVYIYLKQKGK
;
A
#
# COMPACT_ATOMS: atom_id res chain seq x y z
N MET A 1 10.02 -3.44 -14.71
CA MET A 1 9.78 -4.77 -14.09
C MET A 1 8.57 -5.42 -14.75
N ASN A 2 8.56 -6.75 -14.86
CA ASN A 2 7.41 -7.49 -15.38
C ASN A 2 6.17 -7.28 -14.47
N PRO A 3 4.98 -6.91 -15.01
CA PRO A 3 3.76 -6.71 -14.22
C PRO A 3 3.40 -7.89 -13.31
N LYS A 4 3.61 -9.14 -13.77
CA LYS A 4 3.36 -10.34 -12.98
C LYS A 4 4.28 -10.47 -11.76
N ILE A 5 5.49 -9.91 -11.83
CA ILE A 5 6.44 -9.89 -10.69
C ILE A 5 6.03 -8.78 -9.72
N GLU A 6 5.67 -7.60 -10.22
CA GLU A 6 5.17 -6.48 -9.40
C GLU A 6 3.92 -6.90 -8.60
N GLU A 7 2.97 -7.60 -9.22
CA GLU A 7 1.79 -8.18 -8.56
C GLU A 7 2.16 -9.16 -7.45
N LYS A 8 3.12 -10.06 -7.69
CA LYS A 8 3.58 -11.02 -6.67
C LYS A 8 4.30 -10.34 -5.51
N ILE A 9 5.11 -9.30 -5.78
CA ILE A 9 5.72 -8.49 -4.73
C ILE A 9 4.61 -7.87 -3.87
N ALA A 10 3.59 -7.28 -4.50
CA ALA A 10 2.49 -6.66 -3.79
C ALA A 10 1.69 -7.65 -2.94
N GLN A 11 1.33 -8.81 -3.51
CA GLN A 11 0.67 -9.89 -2.77
C GLN A 11 1.47 -10.26 -1.52
N MET A 12 2.79 -10.47 -1.66
CA MET A 12 3.63 -10.82 -0.52
C MET A 12 3.78 -9.67 0.49
N ARG A 13 3.74 -8.39 0.08
CA ARG A 13 3.68 -7.26 1.01
C ARG A 13 2.38 -7.26 1.81
N CYS A 14 1.23 -7.51 1.16
CA CYS A 14 -0.07 -7.68 1.83
C CYS A 14 -0.09 -8.88 2.80
N GLU A 15 0.63 -9.95 2.49
CA GLU A 15 0.91 -11.08 3.40
C GLU A 15 1.96 -10.75 4.48
N ASN A 16 2.30 -9.48 4.66
CA ASN A 16 3.24 -8.98 5.66
C ASN A 16 4.67 -9.54 5.50
N ARG A 17 5.11 -9.88 4.28
CA ARG A 17 6.46 -10.43 4.04
C ARG A 17 7.51 -9.31 3.89
N PRO A 18 8.70 -9.45 4.50
CA PRO A 18 9.79 -8.49 4.33
C PRO A 18 10.48 -8.63 2.96
N VAL A 19 11.07 -7.55 2.47
CA VAL A 19 11.77 -7.47 1.16
C VAL A 19 12.79 -8.61 0.99
N LYS A 20 13.57 -8.92 2.03
CA LYS A 20 14.56 -10.02 1.99
C LYS A 20 13.93 -11.38 1.68
N GLN A 21 12.74 -11.68 2.23
CA GLN A 21 12.04 -12.94 1.95
C GLN A 21 11.45 -12.94 0.54
N ILE A 22 10.89 -11.81 0.08
CA ILE A 22 10.35 -11.65 -1.26
C ILE A 22 11.45 -11.86 -2.31
N ALA A 23 12.59 -11.19 -2.14
CA ALA A 23 13.77 -11.31 -3.00
C ALA A 23 14.19 -12.77 -3.17
N LYS A 24 14.35 -13.48 -2.05
CA LYS A 24 14.72 -14.92 -2.06
C LYS A 24 13.67 -15.78 -2.76
N LYS A 25 12.37 -15.56 -2.48
CA LYS A 25 11.29 -16.40 -3.02
C LYS A 25 11.06 -16.18 -4.51
N LEU A 26 11.22 -14.95 -4.99
CA LEU A 26 10.97 -14.59 -6.39
C LEU A 26 12.23 -14.63 -7.26
N GLY A 27 13.43 -14.76 -6.66
CA GLY A 27 14.69 -14.69 -7.40
C GLY A 27 14.97 -13.30 -7.97
N VAL A 28 14.55 -12.25 -7.26
CA VAL A 28 14.65 -10.84 -7.68
C VAL A 28 15.57 -10.09 -6.72
N ASN A 29 16.29 -9.08 -7.21
CA ASN A 29 17.16 -8.27 -6.36
C ASN A 29 16.33 -7.44 -5.37
N ARG A 30 16.93 -7.15 -4.21
CA ARG A 30 16.29 -6.33 -3.18
C ARG A 30 16.05 -4.91 -3.69
N ASP A 31 17.02 -4.35 -4.38
CA ASP A 31 16.97 -2.99 -4.93
C ASP A 31 15.84 -2.82 -5.95
N ASP A 32 15.58 -3.86 -6.75
CA ASP A 32 14.46 -3.90 -7.70
C ASP A 32 13.11 -3.84 -6.97
N ILE A 33 12.96 -4.58 -5.87
CA ILE A 33 11.76 -4.56 -5.03
C ILE A 33 11.59 -3.19 -4.38
N GLU A 34 12.66 -2.60 -3.87
CA GLU A 34 12.63 -1.26 -3.27
C GLU A 34 12.29 -0.18 -4.28
N ALA A 35 12.78 -0.30 -5.53
CA ALA A 35 12.40 0.60 -6.61
C ALA A 35 10.90 0.52 -6.93
N VAL A 36 10.30 -0.68 -6.89
CA VAL A 36 8.86 -0.88 -7.05
C VAL A 36 8.06 -0.23 -5.92
N ILE A 37 8.49 -0.43 -4.66
CA ILE A 37 7.82 0.18 -3.51
C ILE A 37 7.91 1.71 -3.58
N LYS A 38 9.10 2.26 -3.91
CA LYS A 38 9.31 3.70 -4.13
C LYS A 38 8.42 4.25 -5.25
N LYS A 39 8.23 3.49 -6.31
CA LYS A 39 7.30 3.84 -7.40
C LYS A 39 5.86 3.93 -6.88
N TRP A 40 5.38 2.95 -6.09
CA TRP A 40 4.03 3.03 -5.51
C TRP A 40 3.87 4.22 -4.56
N ILE A 41 4.87 4.47 -3.71
CA ILE A 41 4.90 5.65 -2.83
C ILE A 41 4.75 6.92 -3.68
N SER A 42 5.67 7.13 -4.62
CA SER A 42 5.69 8.36 -5.44
C SER A 42 4.40 8.57 -6.23
N TYR A 43 3.79 7.49 -6.73
CA TYR A 43 2.55 7.56 -7.52
C TYR A 43 1.32 7.86 -6.66
N THR A 44 1.31 7.44 -5.40
CA THR A 44 0.11 7.52 -4.54
C THR A 44 0.18 8.59 -3.46
N ASP A 45 1.35 9.16 -3.22
CA ASP A 45 1.60 10.09 -2.11
C ASP A 45 0.67 11.31 -2.15
N GLU A 46 0.57 12.01 -3.28
CA GLU A 46 -0.29 13.19 -3.41
C GLU A 46 -1.77 12.85 -3.21
N TYR A 47 -2.24 11.77 -3.85
CA TYR A 47 -3.62 11.31 -3.72
C TYR A 47 -3.98 10.97 -2.27
N LEU A 48 -3.11 10.23 -1.58
CA LEU A 48 -3.34 9.85 -0.18
C LEU A 48 -3.24 11.04 0.76
N LYS A 49 -2.34 11.99 0.50
CA LYS A 49 -2.25 13.25 1.26
C LYS A 49 -3.53 14.07 1.15
N GLU A 50 -4.05 14.28 -0.06
CA GLU A 50 -5.30 15.01 -0.24
C GLU A 50 -6.49 14.27 0.38
N LEU A 51 -6.50 12.92 0.32
CA LEU A 51 -7.53 12.10 0.95
C LEU A 51 -7.62 12.29 2.47
N VAL A 52 -6.50 12.51 3.16
CA VAL A 52 -6.44 12.62 4.63
C VAL A 52 -6.13 14.03 5.15
N LYS A 53 -5.98 15.03 4.27
CA LYS A 53 -5.49 16.39 4.58
C LYS A 53 -6.13 17.09 5.76
N ASN A 54 -7.45 16.91 5.94
CA ASN A 54 -8.22 17.53 7.02
C ASN A 54 -8.84 16.48 7.96
N ARG A 55 -8.35 15.25 7.92
CA ARG A 55 -8.89 14.16 8.71
C ARG A 55 -8.44 14.33 10.17
N LYS A 56 -9.41 14.36 11.08
CA LYS A 56 -9.14 14.19 12.51
C LYS A 56 -9.10 12.69 12.82
N VAL A 57 -7.92 12.18 13.20
CA VAL A 57 -7.75 10.78 13.59
C VAL A 57 -8.71 10.43 14.73
N LYS A 58 -9.58 9.43 14.50
CA LYS A 58 -10.58 8.97 15.48
C LYS A 58 -10.03 7.84 16.34
N ASN A 59 -9.22 6.96 15.74
CA ASN A 59 -8.59 5.81 16.35
C ASN A 59 -7.07 5.84 16.13
N SER A 60 -6.32 6.23 17.16
CA SER A 60 -4.85 6.26 17.11
C SER A 60 -4.19 4.87 17.12
N LYS A 61 -4.98 3.81 17.32
CA LYS A 61 -4.54 2.41 17.34
C LYS A 61 -5.24 1.60 16.24
N ALA A 62 -5.63 2.25 15.15
CA ALA A 62 -6.24 1.57 14.02
C ALA A 62 -5.33 0.43 13.53
N ASP A 63 -5.90 -0.76 13.37
CA ASP A 63 -5.23 -1.92 12.76
C ASP A 63 -6.17 -2.50 11.69
N PRO A 64 -6.19 -1.90 10.49
CA PRO A 64 -7.13 -2.29 9.45
C PRO A 64 -6.64 -3.53 8.67
N GLY A 65 -5.64 -4.28 9.16
CA GLY A 65 -5.00 -5.37 8.40
C GLY A 65 -6.00 -6.39 7.83
N PHE A 66 -7.02 -6.77 8.61
CA PHE A 66 -8.08 -7.64 8.12
C PHE A 66 -8.90 -7.00 6.99
N ILE A 67 -9.36 -5.76 7.21
CA ILE A 67 -10.18 -5.00 6.26
C ILE A 67 -9.42 -4.79 4.94
N VAL A 68 -8.16 -4.36 5.04
CA VAL A 68 -7.27 -4.20 3.89
C VAL A 68 -7.13 -5.50 3.12
N ASN A 69 -7.09 -6.67 3.76
CA ASN A 69 -6.97 -7.94 3.05
C ASN A 69 -8.26 -8.42 2.39
N VAL A 70 -9.42 -8.27 3.04
CA VAL A 70 -10.69 -8.80 2.53
C VAL A 70 -11.39 -7.87 1.53
N THR A 71 -11.18 -6.56 1.62
CA THR A 71 -11.86 -5.60 0.74
C THR A 71 -11.19 -5.55 -0.63
N THR A 72 -11.95 -5.91 -1.66
CA THR A 72 -11.51 -5.90 -3.06
C THR A 72 -11.66 -4.52 -3.71
N SER A 73 -12.74 -3.79 -3.38
CA SER A 73 -12.99 -2.45 -3.89
C SER A 73 -12.14 -1.42 -3.15
N VAL A 74 -11.26 -0.73 -3.88
CA VAL A 74 -10.44 0.36 -3.32
C VAL A 74 -11.32 1.53 -2.86
N GLU A 75 -12.45 1.77 -3.54
CA GLU A 75 -13.38 2.82 -3.16
C GLU A 75 -14.09 2.53 -1.84
N GLU A 76 -14.39 1.27 -1.55
CA GLU A 76 -14.91 0.85 -0.24
C GLU A 76 -13.84 0.88 0.84
N LEU A 77 -12.64 0.42 0.49
CA LEU A 77 -11.48 0.44 1.39
C LEU A 77 -11.19 1.86 1.89
N LEU A 78 -11.21 2.84 0.99
CA LEU A 78 -10.94 4.25 1.29
C LEU A 78 -12.14 5.00 1.90
N LYS A 79 -13.25 4.34 2.18
CA LYS A 79 -14.36 4.89 3.01
C LYS A 79 -14.28 4.41 4.45
N ASN A 80 -13.46 3.41 4.75
CA ASN A 80 -13.35 2.85 6.09
C ASN A 80 -12.52 3.78 6.99
N ASP A 81 -13.07 4.11 8.17
CA ASP A 81 -12.44 5.05 9.08
C ASP A 81 -11.11 4.54 9.67
N ASP A 82 -11.00 3.25 9.99
CA ASP A 82 -9.75 2.68 10.51
C ASP A 82 -8.67 2.66 9.42
N VAL A 83 -9.03 2.41 8.16
CA VAL A 83 -8.09 2.50 7.03
C VAL A 83 -7.58 3.93 6.86
N LEU A 84 -8.48 4.91 6.88
CA LEU A 84 -8.12 6.31 6.70
C LEU A 84 -7.30 6.85 7.89
N ASP A 85 -7.62 6.43 9.12
CA ASP A 85 -6.82 6.75 10.31
C ASP A 85 -5.43 6.11 10.22
N TYR A 86 -5.35 4.86 9.78
CA TYR A 86 -4.07 4.18 9.55
C TYR A 86 -3.22 4.92 8.52
N ILE A 87 -3.81 5.31 7.37
CA ILE A 87 -3.11 6.09 6.35
C ILE A 87 -2.60 7.41 6.95
N ALA A 88 -3.44 8.15 7.68
CA ALA A 88 -3.04 9.42 8.29
C ALA A 88 -1.86 9.27 9.27
N LEU A 89 -1.80 8.16 10.01
CA LEU A 89 -0.75 7.89 11.00
C LEU A 89 0.54 7.33 10.39
N HIS A 90 0.45 6.53 9.32
CA HIS A 90 1.56 5.72 8.82
C HIS A 90 2.05 6.12 7.42
N MET A 91 1.47 7.15 6.78
CA MET A 91 1.83 7.55 5.41
C MET A 91 3.28 8.02 5.24
N SER A 92 3.95 8.50 6.29
CA SER A 92 5.37 8.81 6.26
C SER A 92 6.28 7.60 6.54
N ASP A 93 5.72 6.46 6.94
CA ASP A 93 6.47 5.22 7.13
C ASP A 93 6.63 4.49 5.77
N TYR A 94 7.87 4.45 5.29
CA TYR A 94 8.25 3.79 4.04
C TYR A 94 8.69 2.33 4.23
N HIS A 95 8.68 1.82 5.46
CA HIS A 95 8.95 0.42 5.77
C HIS A 95 7.69 -0.36 6.15
N ASP A 96 6.59 0.36 6.40
CA ASP A 96 5.29 -0.21 6.74
C ASP A 96 4.73 -1.08 5.60
N ARG A 97 4.56 -2.36 5.94
CA ARG A 97 4.09 -3.42 5.04
C ARG A 97 2.62 -3.26 4.66
N LEU A 98 1.79 -2.85 5.61
CA LEU A 98 0.38 -2.65 5.39
C LEU A 98 0.14 -1.38 4.55
N MET A 99 0.91 -0.32 4.79
CA MET A 99 0.90 0.85 3.91
C MET A 99 1.34 0.51 2.49
N ASP A 100 2.34 -0.34 2.29
CA ASP A 100 2.71 -0.78 0.94
C ASP A 100 1.58 -1.54 0.23
N CYS A 101 0.83 -2.37 0.97
CA CYS A 101 -0.35 -3.05 0.44
C CYS A 101 -1.43 -2.02 0.02
N ILE A 102 -1.72 -1.04 0.88
CA ILE A 102 -2.68 0.04 0.60
C ILE A 102 -2.23 0.85 -0.62
N ARG A 103 -0.97 1.30 -0.65
CA ARG A 103 -0.38 2.05 -1.77
C ARG A 103 -0.47 1.26 -3.06
N TYR A 104 -0.19 -0.04 -3.06
CA TYR A 104 -0.34 -0.86 -4.26
C TYR A 104 -1.79 -0.91 -4.77
N LYS A 105 -2.76 -1.16 -3.87
CA LYS A 105 -4.19 -1.18 -4.24
C LYS A 105 -4.61 0.16 -4.86
N VAL A 106 -4.22 1.27 -4.24
CA VAL A 106 -4.48 2.62 -4.74
C VAL A 106 -3.79 2.88 -6.07
N TYR A 107 -2.53 2.47 -6.22
CA TYR A 107 -1.76 2.60 -7.46
C TYR A 107 -2.45 1.90 -8.64
N ILE A 108 -2.92 0.66 -8.45
CA ILE A 108 -3.67 -0.06 -9.49
C ILE A 108 -4.99 0.64 -9.83
N TYR A 109 -5.72 1.09 -8.80
CA TYR A 109 -6.96 1.84 -8.98
C TYR A 109 -6.78 3.15 -9.76
N LEU A 110 -5.74 3.94 -9.45
CA LEU A 110 -5.45 5.19 -10.17
C LEU A 110 -5.05 4.91 -11.62
N LYS A 111 -4.20 3.91 -11.86
CA LYS A 111 -3.84 3.49 -13.22
C LYS A 111 -5.03 3.07 -14.06
N GLN A 112 -5.99 2.35 -13.49
CA GLN A 112 -7.22 1.95 -14.18
C GLN A 112 -8.12 3.15 -14.52
N LYS A 113 -8.09 4.20 -13.70
CA LYS A 113 -8.82 5.45 -13.94
C LYS A 113 -8.12 6.42 -14.89
N GLY A 114 -6.96 6.06 -15.44
CA GLY A 114 -6.18 6.93 -16.33
C GLY A 114 -5.66 8.18 -15.63
N LYS A 115 -5.47 8.12 -14.31
CA LYS A 115 -4.90 9.19 -13.48
C LYS A 115 -3.48 8.88 -13.07
#